data_AF-A0AAV8XYX4-F1
#
_entry.id   AF-A0AAV8XYX4-F1
#
_cell.length_a   1.000
_cell.length_b   1.000
_cell.length_c   1.000
_cell.angle_alpha   90.00
_cell.angle_beta   90.00
_cell.angle_gamma   90.00
#
_symmetry.space_group_name_H-M   'P 1'
#
loop_
_entity.id
_entity.type
_entity.pdbx_description
1 polymer ?
#
loop_
_entity_poly.entity_id
_entity_poly.type
_entity_poly.pdbx_seq_one_letter_code
_entity_poly.pdbx_strand_id
1 'polypeptide(L)'
;MKANNIDGHIIHINSVTGHQVPAFPGLNVYPASKYAVTALAETLRLELNSAKSKIKITNISPGAVHTEILTNNKHLEEIVQNWIKEKQILNAEDVADSVVYALSTPPARPDPRINNKTSH
;
A
#
# COMPACT_ATOMS: atom_id res chain seq x y z
N MET A 1 10.45 16.00 7.83
CA MET A 1 9.96 15.12 8.94
C MET A 1 11.08 14.75 9.90
N LYS A 2 12.03 13.88 9.51
CA LYS A 2 13.17 13.51 10.38
C LYS A 2 14.05 14.70 10.80
N ALA A 3 14.45 15.55 9.85
CA ALA A 3 15.30 16.72 10.11
C ALA A 3 14.64 17.79 11.02
N ASN A 4 13.31 17.82 11.07
CA ASN A 4 12.55 18.80 11.85
C ASN A 4 11.99 18.22 13.16
N ASN A 5 12.34 16.96 13.50
CA ASN A 5 11.84 16.23 14.68
C ASN A 5 10.30 16.23 14.83
N ILE A 6 9.59 16.20 13.71
CA ILE A 6 8.12 16.15 13.66
C ILE A 6 7.63 14.73 13.43
N ASP A 7 6.52 14.38 14.05
CA ASP A 7 5.80 13.15 13.78
C ASP A 7 5.39 13.10 12.31
N GLY A 8 5.44 11.91 11.72
CA GLY A 8 5.15 11.76 10.31
C GLY A 8 4.42 10.48 9.98
N HIS A 9 3.73 10.49 8.84
CA HIS A 9 3.04 9.33 8.33
C HIS A 9 3.21 9.29 6.81
N ILE A 10 3.83 8.22 6.32
CA ILE A 10 3.93 7.92 4.89
C ILE A 10 2.88 6.86 4.57
N ILE A 11 2.03 7.15 3.59
CA ILE A 11 1.01 6.21 3.12
C ILE A 11 1.33 5.85 1.67
N HIS A 12 1.55 4.57 1.43
CA HIS A 12 1.72 4.02 0.09
C HIS A 12 0.39 3.46 -0.40
N ILE A 13 -0.01 3.88 -1.61
CA ILE A 13 -1.16 3.31 -2.33
C ILE A 13 -0.66 2.12 -3.16
N ASN A 14 -0.80 0.94 -2.57
CA ASN A 14 -0.39 -0.33 -3.16
C ASN A 14 -1.55 -0.97 -3.94
N SER A 15 -1.70 -2.29 -3.87
CA SER A 15 -2.75 -3.08 -4.50
C SER A 15 -2.74 -4.48 -3.87
N VAL A 16 -3.87 -5.20 -3.91
CA VAL A 16 -3.88 -6.65 -3.64
C VAL A 16 -2.87 -7.41 -4.51
N THR A 17 -2.52 -6.88 -5.69
CA THR A 17 -1.50 -7.45 -6.57
C THR A 17 -0.07 -7.37 -6.02
N GLY A 18 0.15 -6.57 -4.96
CA GLY A 18 1.42 -6.52 -4.22
C GLY A 18 1.58 -7.62 -3.18
N HIS A 19 0.58 -8.51 -3.06
CA HIS A 19 0.56 -9.65 -2.13
C HIS A 19 0.26 -10.98 -2.82
N GLN A 20 -0.30 -10.94 -4.03
CA GLN A 20 -0.57 -12.10 -4.87
C GLN A 20 -0.57 -11.70 -6.35
N VAL A 21 -0.27 -12.62 -7.26
CA VAL A 21 -0.39 -12.37 -8.71
C VAL A 21 -1.68 -13.03 -9.20
N PRO A 22 -2.76 -12.26 -9.48
CA PRO A 22 -3.98 -12.85 -10.00
C PRO A 22 -3.81 -13.23 -11.47
N ALA A 23 -4.51 -14.29 -11.89
CA ALA A 23 -4.61 -14.69 -13.28
C ALA A 23 -5.56 -13.75 -14.04
N PHE A 24 -5.12 -12.51 -14.28
CA PHE A 24 -5.85 -11.51 -15.06
C PHE A 24 -4.99 -11.04 -16.25
N PRO A 25 -5.52 -11.10 -17.50
CA PRO A 25 -4.75 -10.71 -18.67
C PRO A 25 -4.42 -9.21 -18.66
N GLY A 26 -3.23 -8.86 -19.13
CA GLY A 26 -2.82 -7.46 -19.29
C GLY A 26 -2.28 -6.76 -18.04
N LEU A 27 -2.13 -7.46 -16.90
CA LEU A 27 -1.44 -6.90 -15.73
C LEU A 27 0.05 -6.65 -15.98
N ASN A 28 0.70 -7.44 -16.83
CA ASN A 28 2.10 -7.27 -17.23
C ASN A 28 3.03 -6.98 -16.03
N VAL A 29 3.73 -5.85 -16.03
CA VAL A 29 4.68 -5.42 -14.99
C VAL A 29 4.02 -4.90 -13.71
N TYR A 30 2.69 -4.73 -13.70
CA TYR A 30 1.97 -4.11 -12.59
C TYR A 30 2.12 -4.88 -11.26
N PRO A 31 1.92 -6.22 -11.19
CA PRO A 31 2.08 -6.95 -9.93
C PRO A 31 3.52 -6.86 -9.42
N ALA A 32 4.52 -6.97 -10.29
CA ALA A 32 5.93 -6.81 -9.92
C ALA A 32 6.21 -5.44 -9.28
N SER A 33 5.64 -4.36 -9.85
CA SER A 33 5.77 -3.02 -9.28
C SER A 33 5.13 -2.92 -7.88
N LYS A 34 4.00 -3.59 -7.66
CA LYS A 34 3.26 -3.56 -6.39
C LYS A 34 3.91 -4.44 -5.32
N TYR A 35 4.53 -5.55 -5.70
CA TYR A 35 5.42 -6.32 -4.80
C TYR A 35 6.63 -5.48 -4.38
N ALA A 36 7.22 -4.71 -5.30
CA ALA A 36 8.31 -3.80 -4.97
C ALA A 36 7.89 -2.72 -3.97
N VAL A 37 6.67 -2.17 -4.09
CA VAL A 37 6.10 -1.23 -3.10
C VAL A 37 5.91 -1.89 -1.73
N THR A 38 5.46 -3.15 -1.68
CA THR A 38 5.36 -3.91 -0.42
C THR A 38 6.74 -4.06 0.23
N ALA A 39 7.75 -4.50 -0.52
CA ALA A 39 9.11 -4.66 -0.01
C ALA A 39 9.72 -3.32 0.44
N LEU A 40 9.48 -2.25 -0.31
CA LEU A 40 9.91 -0.89 0.03
C LEU A 40 9.30 -0.42 1.36
N ALA A 41 7.99 -0.63 1.54
CA ALA A 41 7.29 -0.24 2.75
C ALA A 41 7.85 -0.97 3.98
N GLU A 42 8.08 -2.28 3.89
CA GLU A 42 8.66 -3.07 4.99
C GLU A 42 10.10 -2.67 5.29
N THR A 43 10.92 -2.47 4.25
CA THR A 43 12.32 -2.03 4.42
C THR A 43 12.39 -0.68 5.13
N LEU A 44 11.63 0.31 4.64
CA LEU A 44 11.58 1.64 5.28
C LEU A 44 11.04 1.57 6.71
N ARG A 45 10.05 0.72 6.99
CA ARG A 45 9.51 0.54 8.34
C ARG A 45 10.59 0.02 9.29
N LEU A 46 11.38 -0.95 8.87
CA LEU A 46 12.50 -1.50 9.66
C LEU A 46 13.60 -0.47 9.90
N GLU A 47 13.98 0.29 8.87
CA GLU A 47 14.98 1.35 8.97
C GLU A 47 14.55 2.48 9.92
N LEU A 48 13.30 2.96 9.78
CA LEU A 48 12.75 4.01 10.62
C LEU A 48 12.63 3.56 12.08
N ASN A 49 12.22 2.31 12.31
CA ASN A 49 12.17 1.75 13.66
C ASN A 49 13.58 1.64 14.27
N SER A 50 14.56 1.17 13.51
CA SER A 50 15.96 1.08 13.96
C SER A 50 16.53 2.45 14.29
N ALA A 51 16.14 3.47 13.54
CA ALA A 51 16.49 4.87 13.80
C ALA A 51 15.65 5.53 14.92
N LYS A 52 14.76 4.79 15.60
CA LYS A 52 13.81 5.29 16.61
C LYS A 52 13.01 6.51 16.10
N SER A 53 12.69 6.51 14.80
CA SER A 53 11.96 7.58 14.16
C SER A 53 10.50 7.58 14.59
N LYS A 54 9.90 8.78 14.66
CA LYS A 54 8.46 8.97 14.90
C LYS A 54 7.63 8.95 13.60
N ILE A 55 8.21 8.43 12.52
CA ILE A 55 7.55 8.33 11.21
C ILE A 55 6.90 6.95 11.09
N LYS A 56 5.58 6.93 10.91
CA LYS A 56 4.78 5.74 10.65
C LYS A 56 4.71 5.47 9.15
N ILE A 57 4.63 4.20 8.77
CA ILE A 57 4.37 3.79 7.39
C ILE A 57 3.11 2.91 7.37
N THR A 58 2.24 3.17 6.39
CA THR A 58 1.07 2.32 6.12
C THR A 58 0.98 2.02 4.64
N ASN A 59 0.70 0.77 4.32
CA ASN A 59 0.50 0.31 2.96
C ASN A 59 -0.99 -0.03 2.78
N ILE A 60 -1.72 0.75 1.98
CA ILE A 60 -3.13 0.47 1.67
C ILE A 60 -3.14 -0.33 0.38
N SER A 61 -3.78 -1.50 0.37
CA SER A 61 -3.73 -2.44 -0.76
C SER A 61 -5.14 -2.72 -1.28
N PRO A 62 -5.75 -1.80 -2.05
CA PRO A 62 -7.10 -1.97 -2.55
C PRO A 62 -7.21 -3.13 -3.54
N GLY A 63 -8.42 -3.70 -3.60
CA GLY A 63 -8.85 -4.60 -4.67
C GLY A 63 -9.17 -3.84 -5.96
N ALA A 64 -10.15 -4.32 -6.72
CA ALA A 64 -10.68 -3.55 -7.85
C ALA A 64 -11.33 -2.25 -7.35
N VAL A 65 -10.97 -1.11 -7.95
CA VAL A 65 -11.54 0.20 -7.63
C VAL A 65 -12.05 0.84 -8.91
N HIS A 66 -13.26 1.42 -8.87
CA HIS A 66 -13.88 2.10 -10.01
C HIS A 66 -13.16 3.41 -10.33
N THR A 67 -12.08 3.30 -11.11
CA THR A 67 -11.21 4.39 -11.55
C THR A 67 -10.74 4.15 -12.99
N GLU A 68 -10.11 5.15 -13.59
CA GLU A 68 -9.63 5.13 -14.98
C GLU A 68 -8.53 4.09 -15.23
N ILE A 69 -7.89 3.56 -14.18
CA ILE A 69 -6.87 2.52 -14.31
C ILE A 69 -7.41 1.25 -14.98
N LEU A 70 -8.70 0.96 -14.79
CA LEU A 70 -9.36 -0.22 -15.36
C LEU A 70 -9.81 0.03 -16.81
N THR A 71 -10.04 1.29 -17.21
CA THR A 71 -10.57 1.65 -18.54
C THR A 71 -9.48 2.13 -19.52
N ASN A 72 -8.23 2.25 -19.08
CA ASN A 72 -7.14 2.76 -19.92
C ASN A 72 -6.71 1.81 -21.05
N ASN A 73 -7.07 0.52 -21.01
CA ASN A 73 -6.77 -0.41 -22.09
C ASN A 73 -8.05 -0.82 -22.84
N LYS A 74 -8.31 -0.15 -23.96
CA LYS A 74 -9.48 -0.39 -24.83
C LYS A 74 -9.57 -1.84 -25.34
N HIS A 75 -8.45 -2.54 -25.48
CA HIS A 75 -8.44 -3.94 -25.92
C HIS A 75 -8.89 -4.92 -24.83
N LEU A 76 -8.87 -4.49 -23.56
CA LEU A 76 -9.26 -5.31 -22.42
C LEU A 76 -10.58 -4.85 -21.81
N GLU A 77 -11.22 -3.82 -22.36
CA GLU A 77 -12.40 -3.18 -21.77
C GLU A 77 -13.53 -4.18 -21.52
N GLU A 78 -13.86 -5.05 -22.49
CA GLU A 78 -14.89 -6.08 -22.31
C GLU A 78 -14.54 -7.11 -21.22
N ILE A 79 -13.28 -7.55 -21.19
CA ILE A 79 -12.78 -8.51 -20.18
C ILE A 79 -12.82 -7.87 -18.79
N VAL A 80 -12.37 -6.63 -18.68
CA VAL A 80 -12.41 -5.82 -17.46
C VAL A 80 -13.85 -5.67 -16.99
N GLN A 81 -14.77 -5.26 -17.86
CA GLN A 81 -16.19 -5.06 -17.52
C GLN A 81 -16.85 -6.36 -17.05
N ASN A 82 -16.55 -7.50 -17.68
CA ASN A 82 -17.07 -8.79 -17.25
C ASN A 82 -16.48 -9.25 -15.90
N TRP A 83 -15.17 -9.09 -15.72
CA TRP A 83 -14.50 -9.37 -14.44
C TRP A 83 -15.00 -8.48 -13.31
N ILE A 84 -15.35 -7.23 -13.64
CA ILE A 84 -15.95 -6.24 -12.76
C ILE A 84 -17.36 -6.65 -12.33
N LYS A 85 -18.23 -7.04 -13.27
CA LYS A 85 -19.63 -7.41 -12.98
C LYS A 85 -19.76 -8.57 -11.98
N GLU A 86 -18.81 -9.50 -12.00
CA GLU A 86 -18.79 -10.66 -11.12
C GLU A 86 -18.17 -10.39 -9.74
N LYS A 87 -17.57 -9.20 -9.53
CA LYS A 87 -16.86 -8.85 -8.30
C LYS A 87 -17.44 -7.61 -7.64
N GLN A 88 -17.40 -7.59 -6.32
CA GLN A 88 -17.67 -6.37 -5.57
C GLN A 88 -16.49 -5.41 -5.76
N ILE A 89 -16.76 -4.27 -6.40
CA ILE A 89 -15.77 -3.23 -6.69
C ILE A 89 -15.90 -2.13 -5.67
N LEU A 90 -14.75 -1.59 -5.27
CA LEU A 90 -14.65 -0.46 -4.38
C LEU A 90 -14.85 0.84 -5.16
N ASN A 91 -15.44 1.83 -4.51
CA ASN A 91 -15.40 3.20 -4.99
C ASN A 91 -14.10 3.89 -4.50
N ALA A 92 -13.77 5.04 -5.09
CA ALA A 92 -12.59 5.80 -4.68
C ALA A 92 -12.70 6.26 -3.20
N GLU A 93 -13.92 6.51 -2.75
CA GLU A 93 -14.28 6.88 -1.38
C GLU A 93 -13.88 5.80 -0.38
N ASP A 94 -14.04 4.50 -0.71
CA ASP A 94 -13.65 3.40 0.18
C ASP A 94 -12.13 3.40 0.45
N VAL A 95 -11.34 3.77 -0.56
CA VAL A 95 -9.88 3.92 -0.44
C VAL A 95 -9.54 5.18 0.35
N ALA A 96 -10.24 6.28 0.10
CA ALA A 96 -10.05 7.54 0.83
C ALA A 96 -10.37 7.39 2.32
N ASP A 97 -11.46 6.70 2.66
CA ASP A 97 -11.84 6.41 4.04
C ASP A 97 -10.79 5.54 4.74
N SER A 98 -10.20 4.59 4.01
CA SER A 98 -9.07 3.79 4.52
C SER A 98 -7.83 4.65 4.82
N VAL A 99 -7.56 5.67 4.00
CA VAL A 99 -6.48 6.65 4.24
C VAL A 99 -6.79 7.50 5.48
N VAL A 100 -8.00 8.05 5.57
CA VAL A 100 -8.45 8.85 6.73
C VAL A 100 -8.36 8.04 8.01
N TYR A 101 -8.83 6.79 7.98
CA TYR A 101 -8.71 5.85 9.08
C TYR A 101 -7.25 5.69 9.50
N ALA A 102 -6.35 5.37 8.56
CA ALA A 102 -4.93 5.21 8.86
C ALA A 102 -4.32 6.47 9.51
N LEU A 103 -4.66 7.66 9.00
CA LEU A 103 -4.21 8.95 9.55
C LEU A 103 -4.76 9.23 10.95
N SER A 104 -5.98 8.77 11.26
CA SER A 104 -6.61 8.96 12.58
C SER A 104 -6.00 8.07 13.68
N THR A 105 -5.23 7.04 13.31
CA THR A 105 -4.57 6.18 14.30
C THR A 105 -3.42 6.93 15.00
N PRO A 106 -3.10 6.59 16.26
CA PRO A 106 -2.03 7.25 17.02
C PRO A 106 -0.67 7.32 16.28
N PRO A 107 0.21 8.27 16.66
CA PRO A 107 1.55 8.40 16.07
C PRO A 107 2.39 7.13 16.25
N ALA A 108 3.46 7.02 15.45
CA ALA A 108 4.35 5.87 15.48
C ALA A 108 4.88 5.62 16.91
N ARG A 109 4.65 4.41 17.42
CA ARG A 109 5.33 3.93 18.63
C ARG A 109 6.57 3.15 18.21
N PRO A 110 7.73 3.39 18.84
CA PRO A 110 8.89 2.54 18.66
C PRO A 110 8.54 1.08 18.98
N ASP A 111 8.91 0.14 18.11
CA ASP A 111 8.67 -1.28 18.34
C ASP A 111 9.51 -1.76 19.55
N PRO A 112 8.87 -2.17 20.66
CA PRO A 112 9.59 -2.58 21.87
C PRO A 112 10.45 -3.83 21.64
N ARG A 113 10.20 -4.61 20.59
CA ARG A 113 10.93 -5.85 20.27
C ARG A 113 12.30 -5.58 19.63
N ILE A 114 12.51 -4.39 19.07
CA ILE A 114 13.78 -4.01 18.42
C ILE A 114 14.81 -3.51 19.45
N ASN A 115 14.44 -3.45 20.73
CA ASN A 115 15.33 -2.97 21.80
C ASN A 115 16.36 -4.00 22.32
N ASN A 116 16.40 -5.23 21.79
CA ASN A 116 17.33 -6.25 22.27
C ASN A 116 18.08 -6.90 21.09
N LYS A 117 19.42 -6.75 21.11
CA LYS A 117 20.44 -7.45 20.30
C LYS A 117 20.89 -6.75 19.00
N THR A 118 21.81 -5.80 19.14
CA THR A 118 23.02 -5.73 18.30
C THR A 118 24.11 -4.98 19.06
N SER A 119 24.68 -5.66 20.06
CA SER A 119 26.03 -5.40 20.55
C SER A 119 26.92 -6.52 20.01
N HIS A 120 27.38 -6.36 18.78
CA HIS A 120 28.48 -7.11 18.20
C HIS A 120 29.36 -6.13 17.44
#